data_AF-A0A174W395-F1
#
_entry.id   AF-A0A174W395-F1
#
_cell.length_a   1.000
_cell.length_b   1.000
_cell.length_c   1.000
_cell.angle_alpha   90.00
_cell.angle_beta   90.00
_cell.angle_gamma   90.00
#
_symmetry.space_group_name_H-M   'P 1'
#
loop_
_entity.id
_entity.type
_entity.pdbx_description
1 polymer ?
#
loop_
_entity_poly.entity_id
_entity_poly.type
_entity_poly.pdbx_seq_one_letter_code
_entity_poly.pdbx_strand_id
1 'polypeptide(L)'
;MYNAPNETAALTELENMKEKWGKKYPYAISNWENNWEDVSSFFQFSNDIRRIMYTTYIIEGLNRQYRKVTKTKSVFPSDPALEKMLYLASENVVKKWTQRYRNWDQVLNQLIVLYGERLTAYL
;
A
#
# COMPACT_ATOMS: atom_id res chain seq x y z
N MET A 1 -5.58 3.55 14.06
CA MET A 1 -4.11 3.71 13.94
C MET A 1 -3.68 4.57 12.74
N TYR A 2 -3.77 4.13 11.47
CA TYR A 2 -3.24 4.88 10.31
C TYR A 2 -3.82 6.28 10.05
N ASN A 3 -5.06 6.53 10.48
CA ASN A 3 -5.72 7.84 10.35
C ASN A 3 -5.36 8.82 11.48
N ALA A 4 -4.51 8.42 12.44
CA ALA A 4 -4.05 9.30 13.50
C ALA A 4 -3.29 10.50 12.91
N PRO A 5 -3.37 11.70 13.53
CA PRO A 5 -2.75 12.90 12.97
C PRO A 5 -1.22 12.81 12.92
N ASN A 6 -0.60 12.18 13.93
CA ASN A 6 0.84 12.03 14.09
C ASN A 6 1.18 10.67 14.72
N GLU A 7 2.48 10.37 14.79
CA GLU A 7 3.01 9.12 15.34
C GLU A 7 2.61 8.90 16.80
N THR A 8 2.70 9.93 17.66
CA THR A 8 2.36 9.80 19.09
C THR A 8 0.90 9.38 19.29
N ALA A 9 -0.03 10.01 18.57
CA ALA A 9 -1.44 9.62 18.59
C ALA A 9 -1.67 8.22 18.02
N ALA A 10 -0.86 7.80 17.04
CA ALA A 10 -0.92 6.46 16.49
C ALA A 10 -0.44 5.39 17.48
N LEU A 11 0.61 5.68 18.26
CA LEU A 11 1.09 4.84 19.35
C LEU A 11 0.03 4.66 20.43
N THR A 12 -0.61 5.75 20.87
CA THR A 12 -1.72 5.66 21.83
C THR A 12 -2.84 4.77 21.29
N GLU A 13 -3.16 4.87 20.00
CA GLU A 13 -4.17 4.03 19.38
C GLU A 13 -3.74 2.56 19.24
N LEU A 14 -2.44 2.27 19.08
CA LEU A 14 -1.89 0.92 19.11
C LEU A 14 -2.04 0.30 20.51
N GLU A 15 -1.76 1.05 21.57
CA GLU A 15 -1.96 0.59 22.95
C GLU A 15 -3.44 0.31 23.24
N ASN A 16 -4.36 1.19 22.80
CA ASN A 16 -5.80 0.95 22.90
C ASN A 16 -6.21 -0.33 22.16
N MET A 17 -5.63 -0.57 20.97
CA MET A 17 -5.88 -1.79 20.19
C MET A 17 -5.36 -3.03 20.92
N LYS A 18 -4.18 -2.95 21.55
CA LYS A 18 -3.59 -4.02 22.37
C LYS A 18 -4.44 -4.35 23.59
N GLU A 19 -4.95 -3.34 24.31
CA GLU A 19 -5.83 -3.55 25.45
C GLU A 19 -7.09 -4.32 25.02
N LYS A 20 -7.71 -3.89 23.92
CA LYS A 20 -8.97 -4.47 23.42
C LYS A 20 -8.80 -5.86 22.79
N TRP A 21 -7.74 -6.07 22.02
CA TRP A 21 -7.59 -7.24 21.14
C TRP A 21 -6.38 -8.12 21.45
N GLY A 22 -5.43 -7.66 22.25
CA GLY A 22 -4.16 -8.35 22.51
C GLY A 22 -4.33 -9.73 23.12
N LYS A 23 -5.36 -9.94 23.96
CA LYS A 23 -5.67 -11.28 24.49
C LYS A 23 -6.15 -12.25 23.42
N LYS A 24 -6.91 -11.77 22.43
CA LYS A 24 -7.52 -12.60 21.38
C LYS A 24 -6.59 -12.81 20.19
N TYR A 25 -5.80 -11.80 19.85
CA TYR A 25 -4.92 -11.78 18.68
C TYR A 25 -3.50 -11.33 19.04
N PRO A 26 -2.80 -12.03 19.95
CA PRO A 26 -1.49 -11.61 20.46
C PRO A 26 -0.44 -11.47 19.37
N TYR A 27 -0.41 -12.38 18.40
CA TYR A 27 0.53 -12.31 17.27
C TYR A 27 0.29 -11.12 16.34
N ALA A 28 -0.97 -10.72 16.15
CA ALA A 28 -1.28 -9.55 15.33
C ALA A 28 -0.72 -8.28 16.00
N ILE A 29 -0.93 -8.12 17.31
CA ILE A 29 -0.39 -6.99 18.07
C ILE A 29 1.13 -7.03 18.12
N SER A 30 1.74 -8.18 18.42
CA SER A 30 3.20 -8.29 18.47
C SER A 30 3.85 -7.98 17.12
N ASN A 31 3.25 -8.41 16.00
CA ASN A 31 3.73 -8.04 14.67
C ASN A 31 3.69 -6.51 14.45
N TRP A 32 2.69 -5.83 15.00
CA TRP A 32 2.61 -4.38 14.93
C TRP A 32 3.67 -3.67 15.78
N GLU A 33 3.90 -4.14 17.00
CA GLU A 33 4.91 -3.59 17.90
C GLU A 33 6.33 -3.83 17.37
N ASN A 34 6.61 -5.04 16.88
CA ASN A 34 7.95 -5.41 16.39
C ASN A 34 8.35 -4.65 15.13
N ASN A 35 7.39 -4.26 14.29
CA ASN A 35 7.65 -3.52 13.05
C ASN A 35 7.26 -2.03 13.18
N TRP A 36 7.11 -1.52 14.42
CA TRP A 36 6.62 -0.15 14.62
C TRP A 36 7.51 0.90 13.95
N GLU A 37 8.83 0.75 14.04
CA GLU A 37 9.81 1.70 13.48
C GLU A 37 9.63 1.88 11.96
N ASP A 38 9.39 0.78 11.24
CA ASP A 38 9.13 0.82 9.79
C ASP A 38 7.78 1.48 9.49
N VAL A 39 6.75 1.14 10.27
CA VAL A 39 5.40 1.66 10.02
C VAL A 39 5.25 3.11 10.49
N SER A 40 6.01 3.58 11.49
CA SER A 40 5.87 4.93 12.02
C SER A 40 6.35 6.00 11.04
N SER A 41 7.31 5.65 10.18
CA SER A 41 7.76 6.49 9.05
C SER A 41 6.61 6.94 8.14
N PHE A 42 5.51 6.18 8.10
CA PHE A 42 4.26 6.54 7.44
C PHE A 42 3.72 7.92 7.87
N PHE A 43 3.90 8.31 9.13
CA PHE A 43 3.37 9.56 9.68
C PHE A 43 4.20 10.79 9.31
N GLN A 44 5.35 10.62 8.66
CA GLN A 44 6.11 11.73 8.07
C GLN A 44 5.40 12.34 6.86
N PHE A 45 4.46 11.61 6.27
CA PHE A 45 3.69 12.05 5.11
C PHE A 45 2.37 12.72 5.50
N SER A 46 1.93 13.65 4.65
CA SER A 46 0.61 14.29 4.75
C SER A 46 -0.53 13.26 4.65
N ASN A 47 -1.74 13.65 5.06
CA ASN A 47 -2.91 12.79 4.94
C ASN A 47 -3.20 12.40 3.46
N ASP A 48 -3.00 13.33 2.51
CA ASP A 48 -3.27 13.07 1.09
C ASP A 48 -2.31 12.01 0.51
N ILE A 49 -1.03 12.07 0.87
CA ILE A 49 -0.04 11.05 0.49
C ILE A 49 -0.33 9.73 1.20
N ARG A 50 -0.58 9.78 2.52
CA ARG A 50 -0.92 8.60 3.34
C ARG A 50 -2.14 7.85 2.82
N ARG A 51 -3.14 8.56 2.31
CA ARG A 51 -4.32 7.96 1.71
C ARG A 51 -3.97 7.10 0.50
N ILE A 52 -3.06 7.52 -0.37
CA ILE A 52 -2.60 6.70 -1.49
C ILE A 52 -1.96 5.41 -0.97
N MET A 53 -1.07 5.54 0.02
CA MET A 53 -0.31 4.44 0.59
C MET A 53 -1.19 3.37 1.28
N TYR A 54 -2.15 3.75 2.13
CA TYR A 54 -3.02 2.77 2.81
C TYR A 54 -4.17 2.25 1.95
N THR A 55 -4.40 2.82 0.75
CA THR A 55 -5.49 2.38 -0.12
C THR A 55 -5.15 1.02 -0.71
N THR A 56 -5.79 -0.02 -0.18
CA THR A 56 -5.55 -1.42 -0.58
C THR A 56 -6.12 -1.76 -1.96
N TYR A 57 -7.09 -0.99 -2.47
CA TYR A 57 -7.77 -1.28 -3.74
C TYR A 57 -6.81 -1.43 -4.93
N ILE A 58 -5.71 -0.66 -4.96
CA ILE A 58 -4.74 -0.68 -6.06
C ILE A 58 -4.02 -2.04 -6.10
N ILE A 59 -3.43 -2.45 -4.97
CA ILE A 59 -2.65 -3.69 -4.86
C ILE A 59 -3.57 -4.92 -4.88
N GLU A 60 -4.67 -4.91 -4.11
CA GLU A 60 -5.62 -6.02 -4.07
C GLU A 60 -6.37 -6.18 -5.40
N GLY A 61 -6.63 -5.07 -6.11
CA GLY A 61 -7.21 -5.09 -7.44
C GLY A 61 -6.35 -5.86 -8.43
N LEU A 62 -5.03 -5.62 -8.44
CA LEU A 62 -4.07 -6.33 -9.26
C LEU A 62 -3.96 -7.81 -8.84
N ASN A 63 -3.77 -8.08 -7.55
CA ASN A 63 -3.68 -9.44 -7.00
C ASN A 63 -4.92 -10.27 -7.33
N ARG A 64 -6.11 -9.68 -7.32
CA ARG A 64 -7.34 -10.34 -7.72
C ARG A 64 -7.32 -10.76 -9.20
N GLN A 65 -6.76 -9.95 -10.10
CA GLN A 65 -6.65 -10.32 -11.52
C GLN A 65 -5.65 -11.45 -11.72
N TYR A 66 -4.51 -11.43 -11.03
CA TYR A 66 -3.56 -12.54 -11.05
C TYR A 66 -4.19 -13.84 -10.54
N ARG A 67 -4.82 -13.82 -9.37
CA ARG A 67 -5.56 -14.98 -8.84
C ARG A 67 -6.61 -15.48 -9.81
N LYS A 68 -7.32 -14.59 -10.52
CA LYS A 68 -8.34 -14.97 -11.51
C LYS A 68 -7.75 -15.74 -12.68
N VAL A 69 -6.64 -15.30 -13.25
CA VAL A 69 -6.03 -15.96 -14.43
C VAL A 69 -5.30 -17.25 -14.06
N THR A 70 -4.79 -17.36 -12.83
CA THR A 70 -4.10 -18.57 -12.35
C THR A 70 -5.03 -19.61 -11.73
N LYS A 71 -6.26 -19.25 -11.31
CA LYS A 71 -7.17 -20.17 -10.58
C LYS A 71 -7.44 -21.50 -11.29
N THR A 72 -7.46 -21.52 -12.62
CA THR A 72 -7.73 -22.73 -13.43
C THR A 72 -6.47 -23.53 -13.76
N LYS A 73 -5.29 -23.07 -13.35
CA LYS A 73 -4.00 -23.69 -13.65
C LYS A 73 -3.29 -24.03 -12.34
N SER A 74 -3.40 -25.30 -11.94
CA SER A 74 -2.75 -25.81 -10.72
C SER A 74 -1.24 -25.97 -10.88
N VAL A 75 -0.74 -26.17 -12.11
CA VAL A 75 0.67 -26.35 -12.43
C VAL A 75 1.02 -25.59 -13.71
N PHE A 76 2.21 -24.98 -13.73
CA PHE A 76 2.80 -24.38 -14.92
C PHE A 76 3.98 -25.24 -15.39
N PRO A 77 4.19 -25.38 -16.71
CA PRO A 77 5.26 -26.23 -17.26
C PRO A 77 6.66 -25.62 -17.06
N SER A 78 6.75 -24.32 -16.81
CA SER A 78 8.01 -23.58 -16.56
C SER A 78 7.72 -22.18 -16.01
N ASP A 79 8.71 -21.54 -15.39
CA ASP A 79 8.59 -20.16 -14.90
C ASP A 79 8.25 -19.15 -16.01
N PRO A 80 8.84 -19.21 -17.23
CA PRO A 80 8.46 -18.32 -18.33
C PRO A 80 6.98 -18.46 -18.75
N ALA A 81 6.38 -19.64 -18.58
CA ALA A 81 4.97 -19.83 -18.90
C ALA A 81 4.05 -19.10 -17.90
N LEU A 82 4.43 -19.09 -16.61
CA LEU A 82 3.75 -18.30 -15.59
C LEU A 82 3.98 -16.80 -15.81
N GLU A 83 5.22 -16.40 -16.06
CA GLU A 83 5.59 -15.00 -16.31
C GLU A 83 4.79 -14.42 -17.49
N LYS A 84 4.74 -15.13 -18.62
CA LYS A 84 3.96 -14.71 -19.79
C LYS A 84 2.47 -14.52 -19.46
N MET A 85 1.91 -15.37 -18.59
CA MET A 85 0.52 -15.24 -18.16
C MET A 85 0.29 -14.00 -17.31
N LEU A 86 1.16 -13.76 -16.32
CA LEU A 86 1.07 -12.59 -15.45
C LEU A 86 1.31 -11.30 -16.23
N TYR A 87 2.23 -11.31 -17.20
CA TYR A 87 2.46 -10.21 -18.13
C TYR A 87 1.18 -9.85 -18.90
N LEU A 88 0.55 -10.83 -19.56
CA LEU A 88 -0.69 -10.60 -20.31
C LEU A 88 -1.84 -10.12 -19.41
N ALA A 89 -1.92 -10.61 -18.17
CA ALA A 89 -2.88 -10.12 -17.19
C ALA A 89 -2.60 -8.65 -16.81
N SER A 90 -1.33 -8.29 -16.61
CA SER A 90 -0.88 -6.93 -16.31
C SER A 90 -1.23 -5.97 -17.44
N GLU A 91 -0.95 -6.32 -18.69
CA GLU A 91 -1.31 -5.49 -19.85
C GLU A 91 -2.81 -5.20 -19.90
N ASN A 92 -3.65 -6.21 -19.63
CA ASN A 92 -5.10 -6.05 -19.61
C ASN A 92 -5.59 -5.17 -18.45
N VAL A 93 -4.88 -5.15 -17.33
CA VAL A 93 -5.15 -4.26 -16.20
C VAL A 93 -4.74 -2.83 -16.53
N VAL A 94 -3.52 -2.63 -17.02
CA VAL A 94 -2.97 -1.31 -17.35
C VAL A 94 -3.84 -0.59 -18.39
N LYS A 95 -4.40 -1.31 -19.38
CA LYS A 95 -5.37 -0.74 -20.34
C LYS A 95 -6.59 -0.07 -19.70
N LYS A 96 -6.95 -0.44 -18.46
CA LYS A 96 -8.09 0.12 -17.71
C LYS A 96 -7.67 1.22 -16.75
N TRP A 97 -6.38 1.40 -16.49
CA TRP A 97 -5.85 2.43 -15.60
C TRP A 97 -5.68 3.76 -16.33
N THR A 98 -6.80 4.31 -16.79
CA THR A 98 -6.83 5.58 -17.54
C THR A 98 -7.12 6.79 -16.65
N GLN A 99 -7.67 6.57 -15.46
CA GLN A 99 -8.09 7.63 -14.55
C GLN A 99 -6.92 8.14 -13.70
N ARG A 100 -6.68 9.45 -13.73
CA ARG A 100 -5.75 10.14 -12.83
C ARG A 100 -6.22 10.03 -11.38
N TYR A 101 -5.29 9.85 -10.45
CA TYR A 101 -5.61 9.83 -9.02
C TYR A 101 -6.25 11.15 -8.60
N ARG A 102 -7.29 11.08 -7.76
CA ARG A 102 -8.03 12.25 -7.30
C ARG A 102 -7.12 13.16 -6.45
N ASN A 103 -7.18 14.47 -6.67
CA ASN A 103 -6.36 15.47 -5.99
C ASN A 103 -4.84 15.28 -6.21
N TRP A 104 -4.42 14.67 -7.32
CA TRP A 104 -3.01 14.45 -7.62
C TRP A 104 -2.18 15.73 -7.58
N ASP A 105 -2.73 16.88 -7.99
CA ASP A 105 -2.03 18.18 -7.92
C ASP A 105 -1.61 18.56 -6.48
N GLN A 106 -2.48 18.31 -5.49
CA GLN A 106 -2.16 18.58 -4.08
C GLN A 106 -1.09 17.65 -3.55
N VAL A 107 -1.19 16.36 -3.89
CA VAL A 107 -0.19 15.35 -3.55
C VAL A 107 1.17 15.69 -4.16
N LEU A 108 1.18 16.08 -5.44
CA LEU A 108 2.41 16.47 -6.14
C LEU A 108 3.06 17.69 -5.49
N ASN A 109 2.28 18.73 -5.15
CA ASN A 109 2.81 19.90 -4.45
C ASN A 109 3.45 19.54 -3.10
N GLN A 110 2.82 18.66 -2.32
CA GLN A 110 3.39 18.19 -1.05
C GLN A 110 4.68 17.39 -1.26
N LEU A 111 4.73 16.54 -2.30
CA LEU A 111 5.95 15.81 -2.66
C LEU A 111 7.08 16.73 -3.11
N ILE A 112 6.78 17.80 -3.85
CA ILE A 112 7.75 18.82 -4.26
C ILE A 112 8.32 19.54 -3.03
N VAL A 113 7.50 19.86 -2.03
CA VAL A 113 7.99 20.46 -0.78
C VAL A 113 8.94 19.52 -0.03
N LEU A 114 8.63 18.22 0.01
CA LEU A 114 9.45 17.22 0.71
C LEU A 114 10.73 16.84 -0.06
N TYR A 115 10.69 16.82 -1.39
CA TYR A 115 11.73 16.23 -2.24
C TYR A 115 12.05 17.05 -3.50
N GLY A 116 11.95 18.38 -3.43
CA GLY A 116 12.02 19.27 -4.61
C GLY A 116 13.24 19.06 -5.50
N GLU A 117 14.43 18.92 -4.93
CA GLU A 117 15.67 18.66 -5.69
C GLU A 117 15.64 17.35 -6.48
N ARG A 118 14.86 16.35 -6.02
CA ARG A 118 14.70 15.06 -6.72
C ARG A 118 13.65 15.10 -7.80
N LEU A 119 12.59 15.90 -7.61
CA LEU A 119 11.43 15.93 -8.51
C LEU A 119 11.56 16.97 -9.62
N THR A 120 12.30 18.07 -9.39
CA THR A 120 12.54 19.12 -10.40
C THR A 120 13.19 18.60 -11.69
N ALA A 121 13.90 17.47 -11.64
CA ALA A 121 14.46 16.83 -12.83
C ALA A 121 13.42 16.10 -13.72
N TYR A 122 12.21 15.86 -13.20
CA TYR A 122 11.15 15.08 -13.86
C TYR A 122 9.84 15.86 -14.06
N LEU A 123 9.83 17.13 -13.67
CA LEU A 123 8.74 18.09 -13.89
C LEU A 123 8.99 18.85 -15.20
#